data_AF-A0A1Y3BBY0-F1
#
_entry.id   AF-A0A1Y3BBY0-F1
#
_cell.length_a   1.000
_cell.length_b   1.000
_cell.length_c   1.000
_cell.angle_alpha   90.00
_cell.angle_beta   90.00
_cell.angle_gamma   90.00
#
_symmetry.space_group_name_H-M   'P 1'
#
loop_
_entity.id
_entity.type
_entity.pdbx_description
1 polymer ?
#
loop_
_entity_poly.entity_id
_entity_poly.type
_entity_poly.pdbx_seq_one_letter_code
_entity_poly.pdbx_strand_id
1 'polypeptide(L)'
;MLFKTDLSKSSKDLLLQLHLEREKILKLFQESNRNRIQLILEELNQSIINYCALFRGFAISPLHDLGGLSEMFSSQFHPSPLRRMYKFEWTDSIGERQLTIIGDSFVELASILFNYALWLMKWSTSFTTATTTRHRRSSKSSSTVNFNPNASRGQPTPISAMIKAAGLFRFIREYFGRFLIQSDQDNIFGTDLDPDIIHAYEFQCNGEAREFLFLSMMGSKRKQFKQKQKKTSPS
;
A
#
# COMPACT_ATOMS: atom_id res chain seq x y z
N MET A 1 -20.35 10.65 27.14
CA MET A 1 -21.66 10.40 26.51
C MET A 1 -21.60 8.99 25.91
N LEU A 2 -22.00 7.92 26.60
CA LEU A 2 -23.38 7.38 26.72
C LEU A 2 -24.09 7.19 25.38
N PHE A 3 -23.70 6.17 24.60
CA PHE A 3 -24.63 5.51 23.68
C PHE A 3 -25.51 4.57 24.51
N LYS A 4 -26.68 5.07 24.90
CA LYS A 4 -27.73 4.35 25.65
C LYS A 4 -28.77 3.73 24.70
N THR A 5 -28.32 3.30 23.53
CA THR A 5 -29.12 2.59 22.53
C THR A 5 -28.39 1.30 22.23
N ASP A 6 -29.00 0.16 22.56
CA ASP A 6 -28.50 -1.13 22.12
C ASP A 6 -28.30 -1.09 20.60
N LEU A 7 -27.05 -1.22 20.15
CA LEU A 7 -26.76 -1.32 18.73
C LEU A 7 -27.59 -2.47 18.14
N SER A 8 -28.16 -2.25 16.95
CA SER A 8 -28.85 -3.32 16.23
C SER A 8 -27.91 -4.50 16.03
N LYS A 9 -28.46 -5.72 15.92
CA LYS A 9 -27.68 -6.92 15.63
C LYS A 9 -26.78 -6.72 14.41
N SER A 10 -27.32 -6.15 13.34
CA SER A 10 -26.57 -5.82 12.12
C SER A 10 -25.40 -4.87 12.36
N SER A 11 -25.55 -3.88 13.25
CA SER A 11 -24.45 -2.95 13.58
C SER A 11 -23.36 -3.64 14.40
N LYS A 12 -23.75 -4.53 15.34
CA LYS A 12 -22.80 -5.34 16.12
C LYS A 12 -22.03 -6.30 15.20
N ASP A 13 -22.71 -6.95 14.27
CA ASP A 13 -22.11 -7.87 13.30
C ASP A 13 -21.14 -7.13 12.35
N LEU A 14 -21.50 -5.92 11.88
CA LEU A 14 -20.63 -5.09 11.04
C LEU A 14 -19.35 -4.66 11.77
N LEU A 15 -19.49 -4.19 13.02
CA LEU A 15 -18.33 -3.81 13.84
C LEU A 15 -17.41 -5.01 14.12
N LEU A 16 -17.98 -6.19 14.34
CA LEU A 16 -17.21 -7.42 14.50
C LEU A 16 -16.44 -7.76 13.22
N GLN A 17 -17.09 -7.70 12.05
CA GLN A 17 -16.42 -7.96 10.76
C GLN A 17 -15.29 -6.96 10.50
N LEU A 18 -15.53 -5.67 10.76
CA LEU A 18 -14.53 -4.61 10.62
C LEU A 18 -13.32 -4.85 11.53
N HIS A 19 -13.56 -5.25 12.78
CA HIS A 19 -12.50 -5.62 13.72
C HIS A 19 -11.68 -6.84 13.23
N LEU A 20 -12.35 -7.90 12.78
CA LEU A 20 -11.70 -9.11 12.29
C LEU A 20 -10.86 -8.87 11.03
N GLU A 21 -11.37 -8.08 10.07
CA GLU A 21 -10.61 -7.73 8.87
C GLU A 21 -9.42 -6.83 9.22
N ARG A 22 -9.58 -5.86 10.12
CA ARG A 22 -8.47 -5.03 10.59
C ARG A 22 -7.36 -5.87 11.22
N GLU A 23 -7.71 -6.77 12.15
CA GLU A 23 -6.73 -7.65 12.77
C GLU A 23 -6.01 -8.52 11.74
N LYS A 24 -6.74 -9.05 10.76
CA LYS A 24 -6.17 -9.87 9.71
C LYS A 24 -5.15 -9.08 8.88
N ILE A 25 -5.46 -7.84 8.49
CA ILE A 25 -4.52 -6.96 7.78
C ILE A 25 -3.24 -6.76 8.61
N LEU A 26 -3.38 -6.40 9.89
CA LEU A 26 -2.23 -6.13 10.76
C LEU A 26 -1.35 -7.38 10.96
N LYS A 27 -1.96 -8.57 11.11
CA LYS A 27 -1.24 -9.84 11.17
C LYS A 27 -0.49 -10.13 9.87
N LEU A 28 -1.10 -9.87 8.71
CA LEU A 28 -0.47 -10.07 7.40
C LEU A 28 0.69 -9.09 7.15
N PHE A 29 0.65 -7.86 7.68
CA PHE A 29 1.79 -6.94 7.60
C PHE A 29 3.04 -7.47 8.32
N GLN A 30 2.85 -8.22 9.40
CA GLN A 30 3.95 -8.79 10.20
C GLN A 30 4.51 -10.09 9.60
N GLU A 31 3.72 -10.79 8.78
CA GLU A 31 4.11 -12.07 8.19
C GLU A 31 5.30 -11.90 7.24
N SER A 32 6.40 -12.59 7.55
CA SER A 32 7.67 -12.48 6.82
C SER A 32 8.07 -13.77 6.09
N ASN A 33 7.15 -14.73 5.98
CA ASN A 33 7.42 -16.01 5.33
C ASN A 33 7.56 -15.84 3.80
N ARG A 34 8.81 -15.89 3.33
CA ARG A 34 9.17 -15.73 1.91
C ARG A 34 8.50 -16.75 0.99
N ASN A 35 8.19 -17.94 1.48
CA ASN A 35 7.58 -18.99 0.66
C ASN A 35 6.08 -18.75 0.41
N ARG A 36 5.44 -17.95 1.25
CA ARG A 36 4.00 -17.62 1.16
C ARG A 36 3.75 -16.23 0.63
N ILE A 37 4.77 -15.53 0.16
CA ILE A 37 4.71 -14.10 -0.07
C ILE A 37 3.67 -13.68 -1.12
N GLN A 38 3.46 -14.52 -2.13
CA GLN A 38 2.44 -14.31 -3.16
C GLN A 38 1.02 -14.46 -2.58
N LEU A 39 0.82 -15.52 -1.79
CA LEU A 39 -0.45 -15.76 -1.11
C LEU A 39 -0.75 -14.63 -0.11
N ILE A 40 0.24 -14.18 0.65
CA ILE A 40 0.11 -13.05 1.58
C ILE A 40 -0.30 -11.79 0.83
N LEU A 41 0.31 -11.50 -0.33
CA LEU A 41 -0.05 -10.35 -1.14
C LEU A 41 -1.52 -10.42 -1.63
N GLU A 42 -1.98 -11.60 -2.05
CA GLU A 42 -3.37 -11.82 -2.47
C GLU A 42 -4.36 -11.67 -1.30
N GLU A 43 -4.07 -12.32 -0.17
CA GLU A 43 -4.89 -12.22 1.05
C GLU A 43 -4.94 -10.78 1.58
N LEU A 44 -3.81 -10.08 1.58
CA LEU A 44 -3.70 -8.70 2.05
C LEU A 44 -4.48 -7.74 1.16
N ASN A 45 -4.40 -7.92 -0.17
CA ASN A 45 -5.21 -7.17 -1.12
C ASN A 45 -6.70 -7.32 -0.84
N GLN A 46 -7.16 -8.56 -0.72
CA GLN A 46 -8.57 -8.83 -0.51
C GLN A 46 -9.05 -8.27 0.83
N SER A 47 -8.28 -8.46 1.90
CA SER A 47 -8.65 -7.94 3.22
C SER A 47 -8.65 -6.42 3.27
N ILE A 48 -7.70 -5.74 2.61
CA ILE A 48 -7.73 -4.27 2.52
C ILE A 48 -8.96 -3.78 1.76
N ILE A 49 -9.34 -4.43 0.65
CA ILE A 49 -10.56 -4.09 -0.09
C ILE A 49 -11.79 -4.26 0.79
N ASN A 50 -11.91 -5.41 1.47
CA ASN A 50 -13.02 -5.70 2.38
C ASN A 50 -13.10 -4.67 3.52
N TYR A 51 -11.97 -4.40 4.17
CA TYR A 51 -11.87 -3.44 5.26
C TYR A 51 -12.26 -2.04 4.79
N CYS A 52 -11.70 -1.55 3.68
CA CYS A 52 -12.03 -0.24 3.14
C CYS A 52 -13.52 -0.13 2.76
N ALA A 53 -14.10 -1.19 2.20
CA ALA A 53 -15.53 -1.22 1.84
C ALA A 53 -16.43 -1.11 3.09
N LEU A 54 -16.12 -1.87 4.15
CA LEU A 54 -16.84 -1.81 5.43
C LEU A 54 -16.63 -0.47 6.14
N PHE A 55 -15.40 0.03 6.13
CA PHE A 55 -15.01 1.23 6.87
C PHE A 55 -15.40 2.53 6.15
N ARG A 56 -15.65 2.49 4.84
CA ARG A 56 -16.05 3.66 4.03
C ARG A 56 -17.19 4.45 4.68
N GLY A 57 -18.18 3.78 5.26
CA GLY A 57 -19.33 4.44 5.91
C GLY A 57 -18.97 5.30 7.12
N PHE A 58 -17.81 5.09 7.74
CA PHE A 58 -17.29 5.94 8.80
C PHE A 58 -16.61 7.20 8.26
N ALA A 59 -16.03 7.16 7.06
CA ALA A 59 -15.31 8.29 6.48
C ALA A 59 -16.17 9.13 5.51
N ILE A 60 -16.95 8.47 4.65
CA ILE A 60 -17.68 9.07 3.53
C ILE A 60 -19.19 8.88 3.75
N SER A 61 -19.92 9.98 3.63
CA SER A 61 -21.39 9.97 3.72
C SER A 61 -22.00 9.16 2.58
N PRO A 62 -22.95 8.24 2.84
CA PRO A 62 -23.65 7.50 1.79
C PRO A 62 -24.54 8.42 0.92
N LEU A 63 -24.89 9.61 1.42
CA LEU A 63 -25.60 10.63 0.64
C LEU A 63 -24.77 11.20 -0.51
N HIS A 64 -23.46 10.98 -0.51
CA HIS A 64 -22.59 11.27 -1.66
C HIS A 64 -23.07 10.57 -2.94
N ASP A 65 -23.66 9.38 -2.82
CA ASP A 65 -24.09 8.57 -3.97
C ASP A 65 -25.55 8.90 -4.39
N LEU A 66 -26.26 9.77 -3.65
CA LEU A 66 -27.65 10.20 -3.89
C LEU A 66 -27.77 11.60 -4.53
N GLY A 67 -26.66 12.18 -4.96
CA GLY A 67 -26.55 13.55 -5.48
C GLY A 67 -27.12 13.76 -6.89
N GLY A 68 -28.44 13.66 -7.03
CA GLY A 68 -29.19 14.10 -8.23
C GLY A 68 -29.71 15.54 -8.17
N LEU A 69 -29.18 16.42 -7.30
CA LEU A 69 -29.69 17.80 -7.12
C LEU A 69 -28.63 18.91 -7.05
N SER A 70 -27.37 18.65 -7.41
CA SER A 70 -26.44 19.75 -7.67
C SER A 70 -25.28 19.30 -8.56
N GLU A 71 -25.43 19.49 -9.87
CA GLU A 71 -24.35 19.33 -10.84
C GLU A 71 -23.19 20.35 -10.68
N MET A 72 -23.25 21.25 -9.67
CA MET A 72 -22.20 22.24 -9.40
C MET A 72 -21.18 21.84 -8.31
N PHE A 73 -21.35 20.73 -7.59
CA PHE A 73 -20.41 20.28 -6.52
C PHE A 73 -19.84 18.86 -6.73
N SER A 74 -19.78 18.41 -7.99
CA SER A 74 -19.58 17.02 -8.46
C SER A 74 -18.18 16.40 -8.28
N SER A 75 -17.40 16.78 -7.26
CA SER A 75 -16.08 16.16 -7.01
C SER A 75 -15.64 16.10 -5.54
N GLN A 76 -16.53 16.42 -4.59
CA GLN A 76 -16.15 16.49 -3.19
C GLN A 76 -16.82 15.38 -2.37
N PHE A 77 -16.03 14.41 -1.91
CA PHE A 77 -16.42 13.52 -0.81
C PHE A 77 -17.03 14.33 0.34
N HIS A 78 -18.25 14.00 0.74
CA HIS A 78 -18.86 14.56 1.94
C HIS A 78 -18.47 13.68 3.14
N PRO A 79 -17.89 14.25 4.21
CA PRO A 79 -17.51 13.46 5.37
C PRO A 79 -18.75 12.86 6.04
N SER A 80 -18.63 11.60 6.47
CA SER A 80 -19.68 10.93 7.23
C SER A 80 -19.86 11.59 8.61
N PRO A 81 -21.09 11.65 9.16
CA PRO A 81 -21.32 12.02 10.56
C PRO A 81 -20.54 11.16 11.55
N LEU A 82 -20.15 9.95 11.14
CA LEU A 82 -19.39 9.00 11.95
C LEU A 82 -17.87 9.22 11.90
N ARG A 83 -17.37 10.19 11.11
CA ARG A 83 -15.93 10.44 10.87
C ARG A 83 -15.10 10.55 12.13
N ARG A 84 -15.65 11.13 13.19
CA ARG A 84 -14.95 11.38 14.46
C ARG A 84 -15.41 10.44 15.59
N MET A 85 -16.05 9.32 15.23
CA MET A 85 -16.58 8.38 16.21
C MET A 85 -15.48 7.65 16.99
N TYR A 86 -14.32 7.42 16.36
CA TYR A 86 -13.22 6.67 16.92
C TYR A 86 -11.92 7.48 16.90
N LYS A 87 -11.02 7.13 17.82
CA LYS A 87 -9.62 7.57 17.82
C LYS A 87 -8.75 6.42 17.34
N PHE A 88 -7.73 6.76 16.58
CA PHE A 88 -6.78 5.82 16.01
C PHE A 88 -5.38 6.18 16.46
N GLU A 89 -4.62 5.14 16.76
CA GLU A 89 -3.27 5.25 17.28
C GLU A 89 -2.32 4.57 16.29
N TRP A 90 -1.37 5.34 15.76
CA TRP A 90 -0.38 4.87 14.80
C TRP A 90 0.99 5.39 15.17
N THR A 91 2.01 4.58 14.88
CA THR A 91 3.41 4.97 14.96
C THR A 91 3.86 5.45 13.58
N ASP A 92 4.80 6.38 13.55
CA ASP A 92 5.37 6.92 12.31
C ASP A 92 6.71 6.28 11.99
N SER A 93 6.98 6.09 10.70
CA SER A 93 8.26 5.56 10.20
C SER A 93 9.38 6.61 10.22
N ILE A 94 9.02 7.88 10.33
CA ILE A 94 9.92 9.04 10.38
C ILE A 94 9.63 9.85 11.66
N GLY A 95 10.69 10.35 12.29
CA GLY A 95 10.60 11.23 13.45
C GLY A 95 10.86 10.53 14.80
N GLU A 96 10.97 11.34 15.85
CA GLU A 96 11.18 10.85 17.23
C GLU A 96 9.86 10.54 17.95
N ARG A 97 8.72 10.93 17.36
CA ARG A 97 7.40 10.74 17.94
C ARG A 97 7.05 9.25 17.89
N GLN A 98 6.89 8.66 19.08
CA GLN A 98 6.60 7.23 19.19
C GLN A 98 5.15 6.89 18.87
N LEU A 99 4.20 7.81 19.07
CA LEU A 99 2.77 7.53 18.88
C LEU A 99 1.99 8.80 18.51
N THR A 100 1.17 8.69 17.48
CA THR A 100 0.23 9.72 17.01
C THR A 100 -1.19 9.22 17.22
N ILE A 101 -2.01 9.99 17.97
CA ILE A 101 -3.40 9.64 18.30
C ILE A 101 -4.33 10.69 17.69
N ILE A 102 -5.14 10.31 16.70
CA ILE A 102 -6.04 11.25 16.01
C ILE A 102 -7.46 10.67 15.92
N GLY A 103 -8.45 11.53 16.21
CA GLY A 103 -9.89 11.21 16.20
C GLY A 103 -10.53 11.33 14.82
N ASP A 104 -9.99 10.67 13.79
CA ASP A 104 -10.47 10.81 12.42
C ASP A 104 -10.38 9.52 11.59
N SER A 105 -11.51 9.10 11.02
CA SER A 105 -11.58 7.93 10.14
C SER A 105 -10.71 8.04 8.87
N PHE A 106 -10.43 9.24 8.36
CA PHE A 106 -9.50 9.38 7.24
C PHE A 106 -8.06 9.07 7.63
N VAL A 107 -7.68 9.29 8.90
CA VAL A 107 -6.35 8.91 9.40
C VAL A 107 -6.20 7.39 9.41
N GLU A 108 -7.19 6.64 9.91
CA GLU A 108 -7.14 5.18 9.87
C GLU A 108 -7.02 4.63 8.45
N LEU A 109 -7.85 5.11 7.53
CA LEU A 109 -7.81 4.68 6.13
C LEU A 109 -6.46 5.02 5.48
N ALA A 110 -5.95 6.23 5.71
CA ALA A 110 -4.64 6.64 5.21
C ALA A 110 -3.54 5.75 5.78
N SER A 111 -3.52 5.50 7.09
CA SER A 111 -2.50 4.68 7.75
C SER A 111 -2.50 3.23 7.27
N ILE A 112 -3.67 2.61 7.04
CA ILE A 112 -3.76 1.25 6.49
C ILE A 112 -3.21 1.19 5.07
N LEU A 113 -3.57 2.16 4.21
CA LEU A 113 -3.07 2.22 2.83
C LEU A 113 -1.57 2.56 2.77
N PHE A 114 -1.10 3.42 3.66
CA PHE A 114 0.30 3.79 3.79
C PHE A 114 1.14 2.57 4.18
N ASN A 115 0.74 1.85 5.22
CA ASN A 115 1.41 0.60 5.63
C ASN A 115 1.37 -0.47 4.53
N TYR A 116 0.28 -0.53 3.76
CA TYR A 116 0.24 -1.44 2.61
C TYR A 116 1.25 -1.05 1.52
N ALA A 117 1.40 0.24 1.23
CA ALA A 117 2.42 0.73 0.32
C ALA A 117 3.84 0.41 0.84
N LEU A 118 4.13 0.63 2.12
CA LEU A 118 5.40 0.23 2.74
C LEU A 118 5.67 -1.28 2.64
N TRP A 119 4.64 -2.10 2.86
CA TRP A 119 4.75 -3.55 2.71
C TRP A 119 5.13 -3.94 1.28
N LEU A 120 4.51 -3.32 0.26
CA LEU A 120 4.84 -3.54 -1.15
C LEU A 120 6.28 -3.12 -1.48
N MET A 121 6.77 -2.03 -0.89
CA MET A 121 8.17 -1.60 -1.05
C MET A 121 9.14 -2.65 -0.47
N LYS A 122 8.92 -3.07 0.78
CA LYS A 122 9.73 -4.10 1.47
C LYS A 122 9.71 -5.43 0.73
N TRP A 123 8.55 -5.82 0.22
CA TRP A 123 8.38 -6.99 -0.62
C TRP A 123 9.25 -6.92 -1.87
N SER A 124 9.15 -5.81 -2.61
CA SER A 124 9.85 -5.62 -3.89
C SER A 124 11.38 -5.66 -3.73
N THR A 125 11.92 -5.01 -2.70
CA THR A 125 13.36 -4.98 -2.42
C THR A 125 13.92 -6.34 -1.96
N SER A 126 13.08 -7.19 -1.37
CA SER A 126 13.47 -8.56 -0.96
C SER A 126 13.87 -9.46 -2.15
N PHE A 127 13.35 -9.20 -3.36
CA PHE A 127 13.74 -9.94 -4.57
C PHE A 127 15.12 -9.52 -5.11
N THR A 128 15.49 -8.26 -4.93
CA THR A 128 16.74 -7.68 -5.44
C THR A 128 17.94 -8.02 -4.55
N THR A 129 17.73 -8.08 -3.23
CA THR A 129 18.78 -8.51 -2.29
C THR A 129 19.11 -10.01 -2.44
N ALA A 130 18.10 -10.86 -2.67
CA ALA A 130 18.29 -12.28 -2.90
C ALA A 130 19.13 -12.60 -4.17
N THR A 131 19.05 -11.75 -5.19
CA THR A 131 19.84 -11.90 -6.43
C THR A 131 21.28 -11.41 -6.27
N THR A 132 21.52 -10.39 -5.46
CA THR A 132 22.86 -9.83 -5.22
C THR A 132 23.73 -10.75 -4.35
N THR A 133 23.17 -11.36 -3.30
CA THR A 133 23.92 -12.25 -2.39
C THR A 133 24.31 -13.57 -3.05
N ARG A 134 23.52 -14.07 -4.02
CA ARG A 134 23.84 -15.28 -4.80
C ARG A 134 24.94 -15.07 -5.84
N HIS A 135 25.27 -13.82 -6.21
CA HIS A 135 26.37 -13.55 -7.12
C HIS A 135 27.77 -13.65 -6.48
N ARG A 136 27.87 -13.71 -5.14
CA ARG A 136 29.16 -13.91 -4.45
C ARG A 136 29.49 -15.37 -4.15
N ARG A 137 28.53 -16.30 -4.21
CA ARG A 137 28.75 -17.73 -3.96
C ARG A 137 27.81 -18.56 -4.84
N SER A 138 28.39 -19.40 -5.71
CA SER A 138 27.74 -20.40 -6.56
C SER A 138 27.23 -19.95 -7.94
N SER A 139 28.07 -20.25 -8.94
CA SER A 139 27.63 -20.68 -10.25
C SER A 139 26.76 -21.94 -10.14
N LYS A 140 25.47 -21.88 -10.54
CA LYS A 140 24.70 -22.92 -11.28
C LYS A 140 23.18 -22.97 -11.05
N SER A 141 22.55 -22.12 -10.23
CA SER A 141 21.08 -22.00 -10.23
C SER A 141 20.65 -20.55 -10.47
N SER A 142 20.58 -20.19 -11.76
CA SER A 142 20.13 -18.87 -12.20
C SER A 142 18.61 -18.79 -12.10
N SER A 143 18.08 -18.64 -10.88
CA SER A 143 16.73 -18.09 -10.70
C SER A 143 16.81 -16.60 -11.02
N THR A 144 16.92 -16.25 -12.30
CA THR A 144 16.82 -14.86 -12.72
C THR A 144 15.41 -14.39 -12.39
N VAL A 145 15.29 -13.55 -11.36
CA VAL A 145 14.07 -12.80 -11.08
C VAL A 145 13.66 -12.14 -12.38
N ASN A 146 12.49 -12.53 -12.89
CA ASN A 146 11.99 -12.00 -14.13
C ASN A 146 11.37 -10.63 -13.83
N PHE A 147 12.20 -9.59 -13.91
CA PHE A 147 11.76 -8.20 -13.81
C PHE A 147 11.01 -7.73 -15.07
N ASN A 148 10.69 -8.64 -16.01
CA ASN A 148 10.03 -8.27 -17.25
C ASN A 148 8.52 -8.09 -17.00
N PRO A 149 7.98 -6.86 -17.08
CA PRO A 149 6.54 -6.61 -16.87
C PRO A 149 5.66 -7.34 -17.91
N ASN A 150 6.21 -7.70 -19.06
CA ASN A 150 5.47 -8.35 -20.15
C ASN A 150 5.50 -9.89 -20.10
N ALA A 151 6.38 -10.49 -19.30
CA ALA A 151 6.55 -11.95 -19.26
C ALA A 151 5.61 -12.65 -18.26
N SER A 152 4.89 -11.87 -17.45
CA SER A 152 4.14 -12.36 -16.29
C SER A 152 2.75 -11.71 -16.25
N ARG A 153 1.95 -11.92 -17.32
CA ARG A 153 0.56 -11.43 -17.35
C ARG A 153 -0.21 -11.97 -16.14
N GLY A 154 -0.52 -11.09 -15.20
CA GLY A 154 -1.30 -11.39 -14.00
C GLY A 154 -0.50 -11.69 -12.72
N GLN A 155 0.83 -11.86 -12.78
CA GLN A 155 1.64 -12.08 -11.59
C GLN A 155 2.32 -10.77 -11.16
N PRO A 156 2.24 -10.37 -9.89
CA PRO A 156 2.88 -9.16 -9.40
C PRO A 156 4.40 -9.32 -9.50
N THR A 157 5.04 -8.31 -10.09
CA THR A 157 6.49 -8.14 -10.18
C THR A 157 6.95 -7.06 -9.20
N PRO A 158 8.25 -7.03 -8.81
CA PRO A 158 8.80 -5.93 -8.01
C PRO A 158 8.52 -4.55 -8.61
N ILE A 159 8.57 -4.43 -9.94
CA ILE A 159 8.25 -3.18 -10.65
C ILE A 159 6.79 -2.81 -10.46
N SER A 160 5.85 -3.74 -10.71
CA SER A 160 4.42 -3.45 -10.57
C SER A 160 4.01 -3.17 -9.13
N ALA A 161 4.65 -3.80 -8.14
CA ALA A 161 4.39 -3.53 -6.74
C ALA A 161 4.89 -2.14 -6.31
N MET A 162 6.07 -1.71 -6.79
CA MET A 162 6.55 -0.34 -6.56
C MET A 162 5.65 0.71 -7.24
N ILE A 163 5.21 0.46 -8.48
CA ILE A 163 4.24 1.34 -9.16
C ILE A 163 2.92 1.41 -8.37
N LYS A 164 2.46 0.27 -7.83
CA LYS A 164 1.26 0.24 -6.99
C LYS A 164 1.45 1.02 -5.69
N ALA A 165 2.59 0.88 -5.02
CA ALA A 165 2.93 1.65 -3.82
C ALA A 165 2.92 3.16 -4.10
N ALA A 166 3.56 3.60 -5.20
CA ALA A 166 3.52 5.00 -5.63
C ALA A 166 2.07 5.48 -5.86
N GLY A 167 1.26 4.66 -6.52
CA GLY A 167 -0.15 4.96 -6.75
C GLY A 167 -0.97 5.11 -5.46
N LEU A 168 -0.67 4.30 -4.44
CA LEU A 168 -1.31 4.40 -3.12
C LEU A 168 -0.92 5.70 -2.40
N PHE A 169 0.37 6.05 -2.37
CA PHE A 169 0.81 7.33 -1.80
C PHE A 169 0.16 8.52 -2.48
N ARG A 170 0.15 8.53 -3.82
CA ARG A 170 -0.54 9.55 -4.61
C ARG A 170 -2.03 9.61 -4.27
N PHE A 171 -2.70 8.46 -4.17
CA PHE A 171 -4.11 8.39 -3.82
C PHE A 171 -4.40 9.00 -2.44
N ILE A 172 -3.60 8.66 -1.42
CA ILE A 172 -3.74 9.24 -0.08
C ILE A 172 -3.59 10.77 -0.16
N ARG A 173 -2.55 11.26 -0.83
CA ARG A 173 -2.27 12.70 -0.95
C ARG A 173 -3.41 13.46 -1.66
N GLU A 174 -3.88 12.95 -2.80
CA GLU A 174 -4.88 13.62 -3.63
C GLU A 174 -6.31 13.52 -3.06
N TYR A 175 -6.70 12.36 -2.54
CA TYR A 175 -8.08 12.11 -2.13
C TYR A 175 -8.31 12.29 -0.63
N PHE A 176 -7.31 12.00 0.21
CA PHE A 176 -7.42 12.13 1.66
C PHE A 176 -6.72 13.38 2.20
N GLY A 177 -5.76 13.97 1.49
CA GLY A 177 -4.93 15.09 1.97
C GLY A 177 -5.73 16.24 2.57
N ARG A 178 -6.79 16.70 1.91
CA ARG A 178 -7.65 17.78 2.45
C ARG A 178 -8.31 17.43 3.79
N PHE A 179 -8.68 16.16 3.97
CA PHE A 179 -9.33 15.70 5.19
C PHE A 179 -8.30 15.50 6.30
N LEU A 180 -7.12 15.00 5.96
CA LEU A 180 -6.00 14.87 6.89
C LEU A 180 -5.66 16.24 7.49
N ILE A 181 -5.44 17.27 6.67
CA ILE A 181 -5.15 18.64 7.15
C ILE A 181 -6.25 19.18 8.08
N GLN A 182 -7.53 18.87 7.80
CA GLN A 182 -8.66 19.26 8.66
C GLN A 182 -8.81 18.45 9.95
N SER A 183 -8.16 17.28 10.05
CA SER A 183 -8.30 16.38 11.18
C SER A 183 -7.58 16.95 12.40
N ASP A 184 -6.27 17.20 12.24
CA ASP A 184 -5.39 17.68 13.30
C ASP A 184 -4.06 18.11 12.68
N GLN A 185 -3.99 19.37 12.24
CA GLN A 185 -2.87 19.88 11.46
C GLN A 185 -1.52 19.73 12.21
N ASP A 186 -1.49 20.14 13.48
CA ASP A 186 -0.27 20.14 14.30
C ASP A 186 0.24 18.73 14.59
N ASN A 187 -0.65 17.74 14.58
CA ASN A 187 -0.27 16.35 14.80
C ASN A 187 0.04 15.57 13.53
N ILE A 188 -0.22 16.12 12.34
CA ILE A 188 0.04 15.46 11.05
C ILE A 188 1.33 15.96 10.40
N PHE A 189 1.68 17.23 10.56
CA PHE A 189 2.96 17.73 10.02
C PHE A 189 4.16 17.03 10.66
N GLY A 190 5.12 16.61 9.83
CA GLY A 190 6.29 15.84 10.24
C GLY A 190 6.03 14.35 10.55
N THR A 191 4.82 13.85 10.31
CA THR A 191 4.46 12.43 10.44
C THR A 191 4.43 11.73 9.09
N ASP A 192 4.19 10.41 9.04
CA ASP A 192 4.05 9.68 7.79
C ASP A 192 2.91 10.21 6.90
N LEU A 193 1.91 10.87 7.51
CA LEU A 193 0.75 11.42 6.82
C LEU A 193 0.93 12.87 6.35
N ASP A 194 2.11 13.46 6.57
CA ASP A 194 2.47 14.76 6.03
C ASP A 194 2.47 14.69 4.47
N PRO A 195 1.78 15.60 3.76
CA PRO A 195 1.74 15.62 2.30
C PRO A 195 3.11 15.59 1.62
N ASP A 196 4.11 16.25 2.20
CA ASP A 196 5.45 16.31 1.63
C ASP A 196 6.21 14.99 1.82
N ILE A 197 5.99 14.32 2.97
CA ILE A 197 6.53 12.99 3.24
C ILE A 197 5.89 11.95 2.32
N ILE A 198 4.56 11.96 2.17
CA ILE A 198 3.83 11.07 1.26
C ILE A 198 4.36 11.24 -0.18
N HIS A 199 4.60 12.48 -0.61
CA HIS A 199 5.11 12.77 -1.95
C HIS A 199 6.56 12.28 -2.13
N ALA A 200 7.40 12.37 -1.09
CA ALA A 200 8.73 11.78 -1.12
C ALA A 200 8.68 10.25 -1.31
N TYR A 201 7.79 9.56 -0.60
CA TYR A 201 7.56 8.12 -0.80
C TYR A 201 7.06 7.79 -2.20
N GLU A 202 6.13 8.58 -2.76
CA GLU A 202 5.68 8.44 -4.15
C GLU A 202 6.85 8.52 -5.14
N PHE A 203 7.73 9.52 -4.99
CA PHE A 203 8.91 9.67 -5.83
C PHE A 203 9.93 8.54 -5.65
N GLN A 204 10.18 8.13 -4.42
CA GLN A 204 11.09 7.03 -4.11
C GLN A 204 10.63 5.74 -4.80
N CYS A 205 9.35 5.36 -4.67
CA CYS A 205 8.79 4.19 -5.35
C CYS A 205 8.97 4.25 -6.87
N ASN A 206 8.70 5.42 -7.48
CA ASN A 206 8.86 5.62 -8.92
C ASN A 206 10.34 5.53 -9.36
N GLY A 207 11.25 6.07 -8.55
CA GLY A 207 12.70 5.97 -8.77
C GLY A 207 13.18 4.53 -8.73
N GLU A 208 12.88 3.81 -7.64
CA GLU A 208 13.28 2.41 -7.46
C GLU A 208 12.69 1.48 -8.54
N ALA A 209 11.44 1.72 -8.97
CA ALA A 209 10.84 0.98 -10.07
C ALA A 209 11.62 1.15 -11.39
N ARG A 210 12.10 2.37 -11.67
CA ARG A 210 12.92 2.67 -12.86
C ARG A 210 14.29 2.01 -12.76
N GLU A 211 14.88 1.94 -11.58
CA GLU A 211 16.14 1.22 -11.35
C GLU A 211 15.98 -0.28 -11.61
N PHE A 212 14.92 -0.91 -11.10
CA PHE A 212 14.62 -2.31 -11.41
C PHE A 212 14.45 -2.57 -12.90
N LEU A 213 13.75 -1.66 -13.61
CA LEU A 213 13.60 -1.74 -15.06
C LEU A 213 14.95 -1.63 -15.77
N PHE A 214 15.79 -0.66 -15.37
CA PHE A 214 17.12 -0.48 -15.94
C PHE A 214 18.00 -1.72 -15.76
N LEU A 215 18.04 -2.29 -14.55
CA LEU A 215 18.76 -3.52 -14.24
C LEU A 215 18.25 -4.72 -15.08
N SER A 216 16.93 -4.84 -15.25
CA SER A 216 16.30 -5.85 -16.11
C SER A 216 16.77 -5.78 -17.56
N MET A 217 16.81 -4.56 -18.11
CA MET A 217 17.26 -4.31 -19.48
C MET A 217 18.74 -4.65 -19.65
N MET A 218 19.60 -4.24 -18.71
CA MET A 218 21.03 -4.59 -18.74
C MET A 218 21.28 -6.09 -18.62
N GLY A 219 20.54 -6.78 -17.75
CA GLY A 219 20.63 -8.23 -17.59
C GLY A 219 20.24 -8.99 -18.86
N SER A 220 19.22 -8.51 -19.57
CA SER A 220 18.75 -9.08 -20.84
C SER A 220 19.80 -8.94 -21.95
N LYS A 221 20.46 -7.78 -22.07
CA LYS A 221 21.56 -7.56 -23.03
C LYS A 221 22.75 -8.50 -22.79
N ARG A 222 23.15 -8.71 -21.53
CA ARG A 222 24.23 -9.66 -21.17
C ARG A 222 23.90 -11.11 -21.56
N LYS A 223 22.64 -11.54 -21.41
CA LYS A 223 22.21 -12.89 -21.82
C LYS A 223 22.26 -13.09 -23.34
N GLN A 224 21.82 -12.09 -24.11
CA GLN A 224 21.86 -12.13 -25.58
C GLN A 224 23.31 -12.20 -26.11
N PHE A 225 24.23 -11.44 -25.50
CA PHE A 225 25.64 -11.45 -25.89
C PHE A 225 26.30 -12.82 -25.62
N LYS A 226 26.00 -13.45 -24.47
CA LYS A 226 26.48 -14.80 -24.14
C LYS A 226 25.90 -15.88 -25.05
N GLN A 227 24.64 -15.76 -25.46
CA GLN A 227 24.03 -16.69 -26.43
C GLN A 227 24.62 -16.54 -27.83
N LYS A 228 24.94 -15.32 -28.27
CA LYS A 228 25.66 -15.11 -29.54
C LYS A 228 27.06 -15.73 -29.50
N GLN A 229 27.83 -15.54 -28.42
CA GLN A 229 29.17 -16.13 -28.29
C GLN A 229 29.16 -17.67 -28.26
N LYS A 230 28.16 -18.31 -27.63
CA LYS A 230 28.01 -19.79 -27.65
C LYS A 230 27.64 -20.35 -29.03
N LYS A 231 27.06 -19.56 -29.92
CA LYS A 231 26.72 -19.97 -31.29
C LYS A 231 27.87 -19.78 -32.28
N THR A 232 28.90 -19.03 -31.92
CA THR A 232 30.05 -18.70 -32.79
C THR A 232 31.33 -19.46 -32.45
N SER A 233 31.34 -20.27 -31.38
CA SER A 233 32.46 -21.16 -31.06
C SER A 233 32.37 -22.44 -31.90
N PRO A 234 33.31 -22.70 -32.84
CA PRO A 234 33.33 -23.92 -33.64
C PRO A 234 33.69 -25.13 -32.76
N SER A 235 33.03 -26.26 -33.03
CA SER A 235 33.35 -27.59 -32.49
C SER A 235 34.63 -28.13 -33.09
#